data_AF-A0A930K9X4-F1
#
_entry.id   AF-A0A930K9X4-F1
#
_cell.length_a   1.000
_cell.length_b   1.000
_cell.length_c   1.000
_cell.angle_alpha   90.00
_cell.angle_beta   90.00
_cell.angle_gamma   90.00
#
_symmetry.space_group_name_H-M   'P 1'
#
loop_
_entity.id
_entity.type
_entity.pdbx_description
1 polymer ?
#
loop_
_entity_poly.entity_id
_entity_poly.type
_entity_poly.pdbx_seq_one_letter_code
_entity_poly.pdbx_strand_id
1 'polypeptide(L)' 'MKTIETIKNGKNYTAVTVGKLNEIKDYVLPMGEIEIPGKVFAGQDLHATGSELSFQTLVPGQDSGFLHTHKTHEELY' A
#
# COMPACT_ATOMS: atom_id res chain seq x y z
N MET A 1 -13.82 -3.07 7.33
CA MET A 1 -12.78 -3.21 6.30
C MET A 1 -11.48 -3.57 6.99
N LYS A 2 -10.62 -4.38 6.37
CA LYS A 2 -9.30 -4.70 6.92
C LYS A 2 -8.49 -3.40 7.03
N THR A 3 -7.77 -3.21 8.14
CA THR A 3 -6.93 -2.04 8.40
C THR A 3 -5.47 -2.46 8.57
N ILE A 4 -4.55 -1.52 8.41
CA ILE A 4 -3.14 -1.76 8.75
C ILE A 4 -3.00 -1.76 10.27
N GLU A 5 -2.13 -2.61 10.78
CA GLU A 5 -1.83 -2.68 12.21
C GLU A 5 -0.40 -2.25 12.48
N THR A 6 -0.21 -1.37 13.46
CA THR A 6 1.13 -1.04 13.95
C THR A 6 1.65 -2.17 14.85
N ILE A 7 2.72 -2.81 14.41
CA ILE A 7 3.40 -3.88 15.17
C ILE A 7 4.26 -3.27 16.27
N LYS A 8 4.96 -2.18 15.97
CA LYS A 8 5.90 -1.56 16.90
C LYS A 8 6.16 -0.11 16.55
N ASN A 9 6.28 0.71 17.59
CA ASN A 9 6.79 2.07 17.51
C ASN A 9 8.07 2.19 18.33
N GLY A 10 9.06 2.89 17.77
CA GLY A 10 10.29 3.26 18.44
C GLY A 10 10.58 4.75 18.28
N LYS A 11 11.68 5.21 18.86
CA LYS A 11 12.09 6.62 18.79
C LYS A 11 12.24 7.13 17.34
N ASN A 12 12.74 6.27 16.44
CA ASN A 12 13.11 6.62 15.07
C ASN A 12 12.53 5.66 14.02
N TYR A 13 11.56 4.82 14.38
CA TYR A 13 10.96 3.89 13.42
C TYR A 13 9.52 3.53 13.80
N THR A 14 8.75 3.20 12.77
CA THR A 14 7.42 2.61 12.87
C THR A 14 7.42 1.33 12.05
N ALA A 15 6.95 0.23 12.63
CA ALA A 15 6.79 -1.04 11.95
C ALA A 15 5.30 -1.39 11.88
N VAL A 16 4.78 -1.62 10.67
CA VAL A 16 3.38 -1.96 10.42
C VAL A 16 3.26 -3.27 9.66
N THR A 17 2.09 -3.92 9.74
CA THR A 17 1.76 -5.12 8.97
C THR A 17 0.51 -4.91 8.14
N VAL A 18 0.55 -5.40 6.90
CA VAL A 18 -0.61 -5.54 6.00
C VAL A 18 -1.23 -6.96 6.08
N GLY A 19 -0.76 -7.78 7.02
CA GLY A 19 -1.14 -9.17 7.16
C GLY A 19 -0.48 -10.07 6.10
N LYS A 20 -1.09 -11.24 5.83
CA LYS A 20 -0.55 -12.17 4.83
C LYS A 20 -0.82 -11.64 3.42
N LEU A 21 0.13 -11.87 2.50
CA LEU A 21 0.02 -11.38 1.12
C LEU A 21 -1.23 -11.90 0.38
N ASN A 22 -1.68 -13.12 0.67
CA ASN A 22 -2.90 -13.70 0.08
C ASN A 22 -4.21 -13.10 0.62
N GLU A 23 -4.13 -12.32 1.70
CA GLU A 23 -5.25 -11.60 2.33
C GLU A 23 -5.24 -10.11 1.96
N ILE A 24 -4.37 -9.67 1.04
CA ILE A 24 -4.37 -8.27 0.55
C ILE A 24 -5.68 -7.98 -0.19
N LYS A 25 -6.23 -8.98 -0.89
CA LYS A 25 -7.53 -8.92 -1.58
C LYS A 25 -8.70 -8.50 -0.68
N ASP A 26 -8.56 -8.64 0.64
CA ASP A 26 -9.61 -8.33 1.63
C ASP A 26 -9.57 -6.86 2.08
N TYR A 27 -8.55 -6.09 1.67
CA TYR A 27 -8.56 -4.63 1.79
C TYR A 27 -9.46 -4.01 0.74
N VAL A 28 -10.01 -2.84 1.07
CA VAL A 28 -10.79 -2.00 0.16
C VAL A 28 -10.29 -0.58 0.32
N LEU A 29 -9.86 0.03 -0.78
CA LEU A 29 -9.54 1.46 -0.81
C LEU A 29 -10.80 2.24 -1.21
N PRO A 30 -11.38 3.05 -0.31
CA PRO A 30 -12.46 3.96 -0.68
C PRO A 30 -11.93 5.17 -1.46
N MET A 31 -12.57 5.48 -2.58
CA MET A 31 -12.31 6.65 -3.43
C MET A 31 -13.62 7.37 -3.77
N GLY A 32 -14.27 7.92 -2.74
CA GLY A 32 -15.58 8.55 -2.88
C GLY A 32 -16.67 7.50 -3.09
N GLU A 33 -17.37 7.56 -4.22
CA GLU A 33 -18.40 6.57 -4.60
C GLU A 33 -17.81 5.27 -5.18
N ILE A 34 -16.50 5.24 -5.45
CA ILE A 34 -15.80 4.09 -6.01
C ILE A 34 -15.04 3.37 -4.89
N GLU A 35 -15.10 2.04 -4.88
CA GLU A 35 -14.28 1.19 -4.04
C GLU A 35 -13.31 0.38 -4.91
N ILE A 36 -12.02 0.38 -4.53
CA ILE A 36 -11.00 -0.46 -5.18
C ILE A 36 -10.69 -1.64 -4.26
N PRO A 37 -11.15 -2.86 -4.60
CA PRO A 37 -10.83 -4.04 -3.81
C PRO A 37 -9.37 -4.44 -3.97
N GLY A 38 -8.81 -5.03 -2.92
CA GLY A 38 -7.45 -5.52 -2.89
C GLY A 38 -6.36 -4.45 -2.91
N LYS A 39 -6.68 -3.20 -2.57
CA LYS A 39 -5.73 -2.08 -2.51
C LYS A 39 -5.62 -1.52 -1.11
N VAL A 40 -4.39 -1.25 -0.66
CA VAL A 40 -4.12 -0.53 0.59
C VAL A 40 -2.85 0.32 0.45
N PHE A 41 -2.91 1.55 0.97
CA PHE A 41 -1.76 2.44 1.12
C PHE A 41 -1.24 2.36 2.55
N ALA A 42 0.08 2.39 2.71
CA ALA A 42 0.75 2.22 4.00
C ALA A 42 1.57 3.44 4.44
N GLY A 43 1.76 4.45 3.57
CA GLY A 43 2.60 5.61 3.86
C GLY A 43 2.17 6.38 5.09
N GLN A 44 0.86 6.58 5.28
CA GLN A 44 0.33 7.24 6.48
C GLN A 44 0.64 6.46 7.76
N ASP A 45 0.37 5.15 7.77
CA ASP A 45 0.65 4.28 8.92
C ASP A 45 2.15 4.16 9.22
N LEU A 46 3.00 4.32 8.20
CA LEU A 46 4.47 4.36 8.31
C LEU A 46 5.02 5.74 8.64
N HIS A 47 4.19 6.79 8.62
CA HIS A 47 4.59 8.19 8.76
C HIS A 47 5.59 8.63 7.68
N ALA A 48 5.49 8.06 6.48
CA ALA A 48 6.31 8.44 5.34
C ALA A 48 5.94 9.84 4.84
N THR A 49 6.94 10.67 4.53
CA THR A 49 6.74 12.07 4.09
C THR A 49 7.31 12.36 2.70
N GLY A 50 8.25 11.54 2.22
CA GLY A 50 8.90 11.70 0.92
C GLY A 50 8.43 10.70 -0.14
N SER A 51 7.64 9.71 0.25
CA SER A 51 7.20 8.62 -0.62
C SER A 51 5.90 8.01 -0.11
N GLU A 52 5.28 7.21 -0.98
CA GLU A 52 4.08 6.44 -0.68
C GLU A 52 4.32 4.98 -1.07
N LEU A 53 3.72 4.06 -0.32
CA LEU A 53 3.81 2.62 -0.55
C LEU A 53 2.39 2.05 -0.58
N SER A 54 2.11 1.20 -1.58
CA SER A 54 0.85 0.47 -1.62
C SER A 54 1.04 -0.98 -1.99
N PHE A 55 0.10 -1.80 -1.52
CA PHE A 55 -0.06 -3.18 -1.93
C PHE A 55 -1.34 -3.28 -2.75
N GLN A 56 -1.27 -4.01 -3.86
CA GLN A 56 -2.39 -4.24 -4.77
C GLN A 56 -2.45 -5.72 -5.14
N THR A 57 -3.64 -6.31 -5.01
CA THR A 57 -3.96 -7.56 -5.70
C THR A 57 -4.43 -7.25 -7.12
N LEU A 58 -3.83 -7.88 -8.11
CA LEU A 58 -4.29 -7.84 -9.50
C LEU A 58 -4.87 -9.22 -9.84
N VAL A 59 -6.15 -9.28 -10.17
CA VAL A 59 -6.78 -10.53 -10.65
C VAL A 59 -6.52 -10.70 -12.16
N PRO A 60 -6.67 -11.90 -12.73
CA PRO A 60 -6.47 -12.11 -14.16
C PRO A 60 -7.26 -11.10 -15.02
N GLY A 61 -6.58 -10.48 -15.99
CA GLY A 61 -7.17 -9.46 -16.87
C GLY A 61 -7.20 -8.03 -16.30
N GLN A 62 -6.73 -7.81 -15.07
CA GLN A 62 -6.48 -6.47 -14.54
C GLN A 62 -5.03 -6.06 -14.77
N ASP A 63 -4.84 -4.76 -14.99
CA ASP A 63 -3.52 -4.15 -15.07
C ASP A 63 -3.39 -3.04 -14.01
N SER A 64 -2.15 -2.76 -13.61
CA SER A 64 -1.83 -1.58 -12.84
C SER A 64 -1.95 -0.37 -13.75
N GLY A 65 -2.83 0.58 -13.41
CA GLY A 65 -3.02 1.82 -14.18
C GLY A 65 -1.80 2.77 -14.22
N PHE A 66 -0.63 2.33 -13.75
CA PHE A 66 0.59 3.12 -13.63
C PHE A 66 1.70 2.57 -14.53
N LEU A 67 1.59 2.80 -15.84
CA LEU A 67 2.72 2.64 -16.75
C LEU A 67 3.56 3.92 -16.72
N HIS A 68 4.79 3.84 -16.25
CA HIS A 68 5.70 4.98 -16.23
C HIS A 68 7.15 4.55 -16.50
N THR A 69 7.96 5.51 -16.93
CA THR A 69 9.37 5.31 -17.24
C THR A 69 10.19 6.17 -16.29
N HIS A 70 11.10 5.55 -15.57
CA HIS A 70 12.03 6.29 -14.72
C HIS A 70 13.15 6.91 -15.57
N LYS A 71 13.52 8.16 -15.29
CA LYS A 71 14.69 8.83 -15.92
C LYS A 71 15.98 8.60 -15.13
N THR A 72 15.86 8.41 -13.83
CA THR A 72 16.94 8.16 -12.85
C THR A 72 16.55 6.99 -11.96
N HIS A 73 17.48 6.45 -11.16
CA HIS A 73 17.11 5.45 -10.15
C HIS A 73 16.18 6.09 -9.12
N GLU A 74 14.96 5.57 -9.01
CA GLU A 74 13.98 5.96 -8.01
C GLU A 74 13.80 4.76 -7.07
N GLU A 75 14.80 4.57 -6.20
CA GLU A 75 14.78 3.49 -5.21
C GLU A 75 14.16 3.98 -3.91
N LEU A 76 13.24 3.19 -3.36
CA LEU A 76 12.77 3.35 -1.99
C LEU A 76 13.78 2.63 -1.07
N TYR A 77 14.53 3.37 -0.26
CA TYR A 77 15.49 2.82 0.70
C TYR A 77 14.89 2.65 2.10
#